data_AF-A0A1X7K1P4-F1
#
_entry.id   AF-A0A1X7K1P4-F1
#
_cell.length_a   1.000
_cell.length_b   1.000
_cell.length_c   1.000
_cell.angle_alpha   90.00
_cell.angle_beta   90.00
_cell.angle_gamma   90.00
#
_symmetry.space_group_name_H-M   'P 1'
#
loop_
_entity.id
_entity.type
_entity.pdbx_description
1 polymer ?
#
loop_
_entity_poly.entity_id
_entity_poly.type
_entity_poly.pdbx_seq_one_letter_code
_entity_poly.pdbx_strand_id
1 'polypeptide(L)'
;MTVPPKASMMRKLIPALLLVLAACSGDSDKAKIPGEYTLVAIEGVEVSGTPSLNIGEDGAVSGQGPCNMFTGQNRAELPALDLGALATTRRACLQEGGEGAFFKALGAVREARRDGDELVMTGPDVTIRWRVATQ
;
A
#
# COMPACT_ATOMS: atom_id res chain seq x y z
N MET A 1 -31.31 -58.41 43.59
CA MET A 1 -30.59 -57.31 44.27
C MET A 1 -29.55 -56.74 43.32
N THR A 2 -29.58 -55.41 43.18
CA THR A 2 -28.47 -54.50 42.83
C THR A 2 -27.75 -54.66 41.48
N VAL A 3 -28.12 -53.76 40.55
CA VAL A 3 -27.38 -53.39 39.33
C VAL A 3 -26.16 -52.53 39.70
N PRO A 4 -24.96 -52.80 39.16
CA PRO A 4 -23.88 -51.81 39.07
C PRO A 4 -23.81 -51.11 37.69
N PRO A 5 -23.26 -49.88 37.62
CA PRO A 5 -23.54 -48.91 36.56
C PRO A 5 -22.62 -49.00 35.32
N LYS A 6 -23.12 -48.41 34.22
CA LYS A 6 -22.47 -48.22 32.91
C LYS A 6 -21.20 -47.37 33.02
N ALA A 7 -20.10 -47.86 32.43
CA ALA A 7 -18.96 -47.04 32.04
C ALA A 7 -18.82 -47.07 30.50
N SER A 8 -19.14 -45.93 29.88
CA SER A 8 -19.08 -45.71 28.44
C SER A 8 -17.61 -45.50 28.02
N MET A 9 -17.09 -46.39 27.17
CA MET A 9 -15.73 -46.31 26.66
C MET A 9 -15.69 -45.31 25.48
N MET A 10 -15.08 -44.16 25.74
CA MET A 10 -14.89 -43.05 24.80
C MET A 10 -13.99 -43.49 23.63
N ARG A 11 -14.58 -43.70 22.44
CA ARG A 11 -13.85 -43.94 21.19
C ARG A 11 -13.22 -42.62 20.75
N LYS A 12 -11.93 -42.41 21.05
CA LYS A 12 -11.17 -41.24 20.61
C LYS A 12 -11.09 -41.23 19.08
N LEU A 13 -11.96 -40.45 18.45
CA LEU A 13 -11.80 -40.00 17.07
C LEU A 13 -10.81 -38.83 17.12
N ILE A 14 -9.61 -39.03 16.58
CA ILE A 14 -8.66 -37.96 16.28
C ILE A 14 -9.08 -37.38 14.93
N PRO A 15 -9.61 -36.15 14.86
CA PRO A 15 -9.74 -35.47 13.58
C PRO A 15 -8.35 -34.99 13.19
N ALA A 16 -7.76 -35.61 12.17
CA ALA A 16 -6.60 -35.05 11.49
C ALA A 16 -7.06 -33.76 10.78
N LEU A 17 -6.78 -32.63 11.40
CA LEU A 17 -7.01 -31.30 10.86
C LEU A 17 -6.06 -31.08 9.68
N LEU A 18 -6.57 -31.23 8.46
CA LEU A 18 -5.90 -30.82 7.23
C LEU A 18 -5.87 -29.28 7.20
N LEU A 19 -4.75 -28.70 7.67
CA LEU A 19 -4.46 -27.28 7.55
C LEU A 19 -4.06 -26.99 6.09
N VAL A 20 -5.00 -26.47 5.29
CA VAL A 20 -4.72 -26.03 3.92
C VAL A 20 -4.00 -24.68 3.99
N LEU A 21 -2.71 -24.63 3.66
CA LEU A 21 -1.98 -23.38 3.44
C LEU A 21 -2.41 -22.80 2.07
N ALA A 22 -3.44 -21.95 2.08
CA ALA A 22 -3.71 -21.03 0.97
C ALA A 22 -3.03 -19.69 1.26
N ALA A 23 -1.76 -19.52 0.84
CA ALA A 23 -1.00 -18.29 1.03
C ALA A 23 -0.41 -17.74 -0.29
N CYS A 24 -1.14 -17.88 -1.40
CA CYS A 24 -0.71 -17.40 -2.73
C CYS A 24 -1.51 -16.18 -3.22
N SER A 25 -1.96 -15.30 -2.33
CA SER A 25 -2.70 -14.08 -2.73
C SER A 25 -1.79 -12.85 -2.94
N GLY A 26 -0.63 -12.81 -2.29
CA GLY A 26 0.24 -11.62 -2.30
C GLY A 26 0.84 -11.28 -3.67
N ASP A 27 1.11 -12.27 -4.51
CA ASP A 27 1.71 -12.06 -5.84
C ASP A 27 0.71 -11.43 -6.82
N SER A 28 -0.56 -11.86 -6.77
CA SER A 28 -1.64 -11.28 -7.58
C SER A 28 -2.02 -9.87 -7.13
N ASP A 29 -1.81 -9.53 -5.86
CA ASP A 29 -2.14 -8.20 -5.34
C ASP A 29 -1.06 -7.16 -5.66
N LYS A 30 0.23 -7.54 -5.62
CA LYS A 30 1.30 -6.63 -6.07
C LYS A 30 1.20 -6.30 -7.56
N ALA A 31 0.75 -7.24 -8.39
CA ALA A 31 0.57 -7.03 -9.83
C ALA A 31 -0.47 -5.95 -10.17
N LYS A 32 -1.31 -5.56 -9.21
CA LYS A 32 -2.33 -4.50 -9.37
C LYS A 32 -1.83 -3.12 -8.93
N ILE A 33 -0.62 -3.01 -8.37
CA ILE A 33 -0.05 -1.75 -7.87
C ILE A 33 0.41 -0.82 -9.00
N PRO A 34 1.02 -1.28 -10.10
CA PRO A 34 1.31 -0.39 -11.22
C PRO A 34 0.05 0.31 -11.73
N GLY A 35 0.17 1.58 -12.13
CA GLY A 35 -0.95 2.39 -12.59
C GLY A 35 -0.79 3.89 -12.35
N GLU A 36 -1.86 4.61 -12.64
CA GLU A 36 -1.98 6.06 -12.48
C GLU A 36 -2.95 6.42 -11.37
N TYR A 37 -2.58 7.41 -10.58
CA TYR A 37 -3.23 7.73 -9.32
C TYR A 37 -3.33 9.24 -9.09
N THR A 38 -4.39 9.66 -8.43
CA THR A 38 -4.61 11.02 -7.93
C THR A 38 -4.65 10.99 -6.41
N LEU A 39 -4.06 11.99 -5.76
CA LEU A 39 -3.96 12.04 -4.31
C LEU A 39 -5.35 12.24 -3.68
N VAL A 40 -5.67 11.41 -2.68
CA VAL A 40 -6.84 11.59 -1.81
C VAL A 40 -6.42 12.35 -0.56
N ALA A 41 -5.46 11.82 0.19
CA ALA A 41 -5.01 12.43 1.44
C ALA A 41 -3.63 11.93 1.89
N ILE A 42 -2.95 12.73 2.70
CA ILE A 42 -1.78 12.35 3.49
C ILE A 42 -2.18 12.46 4.96
N GLU A 43 -2.07 11.38 5.73
CA GLU A 43 -2.49 11.35 7.14
C GLU A 43 -3.95 11.84 7.35
N GLY A 44 -4.83 11.57 6.37
CA GLY A 44 -6.22 12.02 6.39
C GLY A 44 -6.43 13.51 6.07
N VAL A 45 -5.37 14.25 5.73
CA VAL A 45 -5.44 15.66 5.33
C VAL A 45 -5.37 15.77 3.81
N GLU A 46 -6.32 16.50 3.21
CA GLU A 46 -6.30 16.82 1.79
C GLU A 46 -5.20 17.83 1.45
N VAL A 47 -4.58 17.65 0.28
CA VAL A 47 -3.50 18.53 -0.21
C VAL A 47 -3.98 19.27 -1.46
N SER A 48 -3.61 20.54 -1.60
CA SER A 48 -3.95 21.35 -2.76
C SER A 48 -3.19 20.94 -4.03
N GLY A 49 -3.70 21.33 -5.19
CA GLY A 49 -2.98 21.19 -6.47
C GLY A 49 -3.10 19.84 -7.17
N THR A 50 -4.08 19.00 -6.78
CA THR A 50 -4.35 17.67 -7.37
C THR A 50 -3.08 16.87 -7.68
N PRO A 51 -2.24 16.54 -6.68
CA PRO A 51 -1.04 15.76 -6.92
C PRO A 51 -1.37 14.40 -7.56
N SER A 52 -0.47 13.93 -8.43
CA SER A 52 -0.59 12.67 -9.15
C SER A 52 0.63 11.78 -8.96
N LEU A 53 0.43 10.49 -9.15
CA LEU A 53 1.45 9.45 -9.04
C LEU A 53 1.23 8.42 -10.16
N ASN A 54 2.29 8.08 -10.88
CA ASN A 54 2.37 6.94 -11.78
C ASN A 54 3.42 5.98 -11.24
N ILE A 55 3.06 4.69 -11.17
CA ILE A 55 3.98 3.59 -10.86
C ILE A 55 4.01 2.68 -12.09
N GLY A 56 5.16 2.57 -12.75
CA GLY A 56 5.39 1.67 -13.86
C GLY A 56 5.53 0.21 -13.41
N GLU A 57 5.32 -0.73 -14.34
CA GLU A 57 5.51 -2.16 -14.10
C GLU A 57 6.97 -2.52 -13.76
N ASP A 58 7.92 -1.71 -14.24
CA ASP A 58 9.35 -1.79 -13.96
C ASP A 58 9.75 -1.09 -12.64
N GLY A 59 8.78 -0.57 -11.88
CA GLY A 59 9.00 0.17 -10.65
C GLY A 59 9.42 1.63 -10.86
N ALA A 60 9.44 2.14 -12.09
CA ALA A 60 9.61 3.58 -12.33
C ALA A 60 8.50 4.35 -11.64
N VAL A 61 8.82 5.49 -11.03
CA VAL A 61 7.85 6.34 -10.34
C VAL A 61 7.93 7.75 -10.88
N SER A 62 6.79 8.35 -11.19
CA SER A 62 6.71 9.74 -11.65
C SER A 62 5.41 10.40 -11.22
N GLY A 63 5.33 11.72 -11.34
CA GLY A 63 4.08 12.42 -11.07
C GLY A 63 4.21 13.91 -10.91
N GLN A 64 3.12 14.52 -10.46
CA GLN A 64 3.01 15.94 -10.12
C GLN A 64 2.81 16.06 -8.60
N GLY A 65 3.72 16.73 -7.90
CA GLY A 65 3.47 17.16 -6.52
C GLY A 65 2.54 18.38 -6.49
N PRO A 66 2.32 19.01 -5.32
CA PRO A 66 1.55 20.25 -5.23
C PRO A 66 2.03 21.36 -6.17
N CYS A 67 3.33 21.40 -6.52
CA CYS A 67 3.93 22.40 -7.39
C CYS A 67 4.91 21.81 -8.43
N ASN A 68 5.85 20.96 -8.02
CA ASN A 68 6.88 20.43 -8.91
C ASN A 68 6.54 19.01 -9.40
N MET A 69 6.97 18.73 -10.62
CA MET A 69 6.97 17.35 -11.12
C MET A 69 8.11 16.57 -10.47
N PHE A 70 7.94 15.27 -10.33
CA PHE A 70 8.94 14.38 -9.78
C PHE A 70 9.10 13.10 -10.61
N THR A 71 10.30 12.52 -10.54
CA THR A 71 10.62 11.22 -11.11
C THR A 71 11.58 10.45 -10.20
N GLY A 72 11.57 9.13 -10.30
CA GLY A 72 12.45 8.25 -9.55
C GLY A 72 12.23 6.78 -9.88
N GLN A 73 12.80 5.92 -9.05
CA GLN A 73 12.74 4.48 -9.20
C GLN A 73 12.49 3.86 -7.83
N ASN A 74 11.52 2.96 -7.74
CA ASN A 74 11.41 2.08 -6.58
C ASN A 74 12.59 1.10 -6.58
N ARG A 75 13.38 1.11 -5.51
CA ARG A 75 14.57 0.26 -5.34
C ARG A 75 14.27 -1.07 -4.66
N ALA A 76 13.04 -1.25 -4.21
CA ALA A 76 12.53 -2.50 -3.66
C ALA A 76 11.59 -3.19 -4.66
N GLU A 77 11.34 -4.49 -4.44
CA GLU A 77 10.32 -5.22 -5.18
C GLU A 77 8.94 -4.94 -4.59
N LEU A 78 7.97 -4.58 -5.44
CA LEU A 78 6.58 -4.41 -5.01
C LEU A 78 6.08 -5.68 -4.29
N PRO A 79 5.30 -5.55 -3.20
CA PRO A 79 4.68 -4.33 -2.70
C PRO A 79 5.58 -3.43 -1.84
N ALA A 80 6.82 -3.85 -1.54
CA ALA A 80 7.74 -3.03 -0.78
C ALA A 80 8.20 -1.80 -1.58
N LEU A 81 8.45 -0.71 -0.86
CA LEU A 81 8.85 0.57 -1.42
C LEU A 81 10.14 1.06 -0.77
N ASP A 82 11.07 1.48 -1.63
CA ASP A 82 12.21 2.33 -1.29
C ASP A 82 12.41 3.32 -2.43
N LEU A 83 11.73 4.47 -2.34
CA LEU A 83 11.78 5.51 -3.36
C LEU A 83 13.05 6.37 -3.27
N GLY A 84 13.71 6.36 -2.11
CA GLY A 84 14.86 7.20 -1.84
C GLY A 84 14.64 8.68 -2.15
N ALA A 85 15.70 9.33 -2.67
CA ALA A 85 15.62 10.69 -3.17
C ALA A 85 15.05 10.71 -4.60
N LEU A 86 13.97 11.47 -4.78
CA LEU A 86 13.34 11.71 -6.09
C LEU A 86 13.98 12.93 -6.76
N ALA A 87 14.07 12.89 -8.09
CA ALA A 87 14.41 14.06 -8.88
C ALA A 87 13.16 14.95 -8.99
N THR A 88 13.32 16.26 -8.82
CA THR A 88 12.21 17.22 -8.90
C THR A 88 12.58 18.40 -9.79
N THR A 89 11.57 19.04 -10.40
CA THR A 89 11.77 20.38 -10.97
C THR A 89 11.89 21.44 -9.88
N ARG A 90 12.21 22.67 -10.29
CA ARG A 90 12.30 23.85 -9.43
C ARG A 90 11.52 25.02 -10.04
N ARG A 91 10.20 24.93 -10.00
CA ARG A 91 9.29 25.98 -10.45
C ARG A 91 8.99 26.94 -9.29
N ALA A 92 8.66 28.19 -9.63
CA ALA A 92 8.16 29.12 -8.62
C ALA A 92 6.72 28.72 -8.24
N CYS A 93 6.49 28.41 -6.97
CA CYS A 93 5.19 27.97 -6.47
C CYS A 93 4.34 29.20 -6.10
N LEU A 94 3.07 29.21 -6.51
CA LEU A 94 2.15 30.30 -6.15
C LEU A 94 1.71 30.20 -4.69
N GLN A 95 1.62 28.98 -4.18
CA GLN A 95 1.31 28.68 -2.79
C GLN A 95 2.60 28.21 -2.09
N GLU A 96 2.99 28.93 -1.05
CA GLU A 96 4.08 28.53 -0.17
C GLU A 96 3.57 27.47 0.83
N GLY A 97 4.42 26.47 1.12
CA GLY A 97 4.11 25.35 2.02
C GLY A 97 3.51 24.13 1.30
N GLY A 98 3.52 22.98 1.98
CA GLY A 98 2.95 21.73 1.47
C GLY A 98 3.90 20.89 0.60
N GLU A 99 4.64 21.49 -0.33
CA GLU A 99 5.53 20.75 -1.26
C GLU A 99 6.58 19.89 -0.53
N GLY A 100 7.30 20.49 0.42
CA GLY A 100 8.32 19.77 1.20
C GLY A 100 7.70 18.69 2.09
N ALA A 101 6.50 18.94 2.63
CA ALA A 101 5.78 17.94 3.43
C ALA A 101 5.31 16.76 2.57
N PHE A 102 4.83 17.04 1.36
CA PHE A 102 4.47 16.04 0.36
C PHE A 102 5.65 15.12 0.04
N PHE A 103 6.82 15.68 -0.33
CA PHE A 103 7.98 14.85 -0.65
C PHE A 103 8.57 14.13 0.56
N LYS A 104 8.49 14.73 1.75
CA LYS A 104 8.85 14.05 2.99
C LYS A 104 7.96 12.84 3.25
N ALA A 105 6.65 12.98 3.06
CA ALA A 105 5.69 11.89 3.21
C ALA A 105 5.95 10.79 2.18
N LEU A 106 6.10 11.16 0.89
CA LEU A 106 6.36 10.21 -0.18
C LEU A 106 7.68 9.46 0.00
N GLY A 107 8.72 10.09 0.52
CA GLY A 107 9.99 9.43 0.84
C GLY A 107 9.96 8.53 2.10
N ALA A 108 8.91 8.62 2.93
CA ALA A 108 8.79 7.85 4.17
C ALA A 108 7.99 6.55 4.03
N VAL A 109 7.25 6.37 2.94
CA VAL A 109 6.51 5.14 2.62
C VAL A 109 7.45 3.93 2.46
N ARG A 110 6.94 2.73 2.78
CA ARG A 110 7.68 1.45 2.74
C ARG A 110 6.89 0.30 2.14
N GLU A 111 5.57 0.43 2.04
CA GLU A 111 4.70 -0.60 1.46
C GLU A 111 3.60 0.08 0.65
N ALA A 112 3.21 -0.51 -0.47
CA ALA A 112 2.06 -0.17 -1.27
C ALA A 112 1.05 -1.32 -1.25
N ARG A 113 -0.23 -0.99 -1.12
CA ARG A 113 -1.34 -1.96 -1.17
C ARG A 113 -2.48 -1.41 -1.99
N ARG A 114 -3.02 -2.24 -2.87
CA ARG A 114 -4.30 -1.96 -3.50
C ARG A 114 -5.45 -2.33 -2.58
N ASP A 115 -6.38 -1.40 -2.40
CA ASP A 115 -7.62 -1.57 -1.67
C ASP A 115 -8.77 -1.03 -2.53
N GLY A 116 -9.42 -1.92 -3.29
CA GLY A 116 -10.44 -1.52 -4.26
C GLY A 116 -9.89 -0.56 -5.33
N ASP A 117 -10.46 0.63 -5.42
CA ASP A 117 -10.08 1.73 -6.30
C ASP A 117 -9.00 2.65 -5.70
N GLU A 118 -8.54 2.37 -4.48
CA GLU A 118 -7.47 3.10 -3.83
C GLU A 118 -6.13 2.34 -3.87
N LEU A 119 -5.07 3.13 -3.86
CA LEU A 119 -3.72 2.72 -3.49
C LEU A 119 -3.41 3.33 -2.13
N VAL A 120 -3.10 2.49 -1.15
CA VAL A 120 -2.67 2.90 0.18
C VAL A 120 -1.18 2.65 0.29
N MET A 121 -0.41 3.70 0.55
CA MET A 121 1.04 3.61 0.79
C MET A 121 1.32 3.91 2.26
N THR A 122 1.98 3.00 2.95
CA THR A 122 2.26 3.10 4.40
C THR A 122 3.75 3.10 4.69
N GLY A 123 4.16 3.88 5.68
CA GLY A 123 5.49 3.89 6.29
C GLY A 123 5.39 3.97 7.81
N PRO A 124 6.52 4.14 8.53
CA PRO A 124 6.53 4.15 10.00
C PRO A 124 5.55 5.15 10.63
N ASP A 125 5.46 6.35 10.07
CA ASP A 125 4.65 7.46 10.59
C ASP A 125 3.86 8.16 9.47
N VAL A 126 3.54 7.43 8.39
CA VAL A 126 2.83 7.99 7.24
C VAL A 126 1.94 6.98 6.55
N THR A 127 0.79 7.44 6.09
CA THR A 127 -0.20 6.79 5.27
C THR A 127 -0.62 7.80 4.22
N ILE A 128 -0.42 7.43 2.95
CA ILE A 128 -0.88 8.20 1.81
C ILE A 128 -1.94 7.38 1.10
N ARG A 129 -3.10 7.99 0.89
CA ARG A 129 -4.18 7.41 0.10
C ARG A 129 -4.23 8.08 -1.26
N TRP A 130 -4.29 7.25 -2.27
CA TRP A 130 -4.49 7.66 -3.66
C TRP A 130 -5.68 6.95 -4.25
N ARG A 131 -6.33 7.57 -5.22
CA ARG A 131 -7.39 6.95 -6.02
C ARG A 131 -6.87 6.69 -7.41
N VAL A 132 -7.26 5.58 -8.03
CA VAL A 132 -6.98 5.33 -9.45
C VAL A 132 -7.49 6.51 -10.28
N ALA A 133 -6.64 7.03 -11.15
CA ALA A 133 -7.05 8.04 -12.12
C ALA A 133 -8.06 7.41 -13.09
N THR A 134 -9.29 7.91 -13.09
CA THR A 134 -10.25 7.63 -14.17
C THR A 134 -9.82 8.40 -15.41
N GLN A 135 -9.64 7.68 -16.52
CA GLN A 135 -9.49 8.26 -17.85
C GLN A 135 -10.77 8.99 -18.28
#